data_AF-A0A388PFU4-F1
#
_entry.id   AF-A0A388PFU4-F1
#
_cell.length_a   1.000
_cell.length_b   1.000
_cell.length_c   1.000
_cell.angle_alpha   90.00
_cell.angle_beta   90.00
_cell.angle_gamma   90.00
#
_symmetry.space_group_name_H-M   'P 1'
#
loop_
_entity.id
_entity.type
_entity.pdbx_description
1 polymer ?
#
loop_
_entity_poly.entity_id
_entity_poly.type
_entity_poly.pdbx_seq_one_letter_code
_entity_poly.pdbx_strand_id
1 'polypeptide(L)'
;MQFQALFGKAAPSINAALLAAVNEKSTQWHHRYRTVDQFNIYGQRSRIKYEGIDNATVIGRELANRDIKTANRDQAIWAAANGKNLIVKDDNLLPDITVPPNRKEPVPYLSGEEQLKHLTLPEGCKVEFIADETTVPELINPVQMNFDAKGRLWLAVWPNYPETSPTTKNFDKLLVLDLDPKTGKVAKSHVFLDGLNCPTGFQFYKDGVILIQSPDMWFARDTSGKMEKADSIVKILTGMDAADSHHETNSICYEPGGAMYSPTACSTAPKSKPSTRAQSATPTALSTASSR
;
A
#
# COMPACT_ATOMS: atom_id res chain seq x y z
N MET A 1 32.97 -8.10 -7.55
CA MET A 1 33.35 -9.42 -8.10
C MET A 1 32.78 -9.65 -9.50
N GLN A 2 31.46 -9.55 -9.72
CA GLN A 2 30.86 -9.81 -11.04
C GLN A 2 31.36 -8.89 -12.17
N PHE A 3 31.47 -7.58 -11.94
CA PHE A 3 31.95 -6.63 -12.96
C PHE A 3 33.39 -6.91 -13.42
N GLN A 4 34.30 -7.19 -12.48
CA GLN A 4 35.68 -7.58 -12.78
C GLN A 4 35.74 -8.88 -13.58
N ALA A 5 34.91 -9.87 -13.25
CA ALA A 5 34.87 -11.15 -13.96
C ALA A 5 34.40 -10.98 -15.42
N LEU A 6 33.46 -10.06 -15.67
CA LEU A 6 32.92 -9.81 -17.01
C LEU A 6 33.80 -8.91 -17.87
N PHE A 7 34.42 -7.87 -17.27
CA PHE A 7 35.07 -6.80 -18.01
C PHE A 7 36.58 -6.69 -17.78
N GLY A 8 37.16 -7.55 -16.94
CA GLY A 8 38.60 -7.57 -16.65
C GLY A 8 39.12 -6.31 -15.92
N LYS A 9 38.23 -5.44 -15.44
CA LYS A 9 38.59 -4.17 -14.79
C LYS A 9 37.70 -3.88 -13.58
N ALA A 10 38.19 -3.02 -12.68
CA ALA A 10 37.46 -2.61 -11.50
C ALA A 10 36.13 -1.93 -11.90
N ALA A 11 35.10 -2.11 -11.07
CA ALA A 11 33.84 -1.44 -11.29
C ALA A 11 34.04 0.08 -11.16
N PRO A 12 33.45 0.90 -12.05
CA PRO A 12 33.44 2.34 -11.87
C PRO A 12 32.68 2.70 -10.58
N SER A 13 32.95 3.89 -10.05
CA SER A 13 32.17 4.44 -8.94
C SER A 13 30.70 4.59 -9.33
N ILE A 14 29.80 4.35 -8.38
CA ILE A 14 28.36 4.51 -8.59
C ILE A 14 28.05 5.98 -8.90
N ASN A 15 27.42 6.23 -10.03
CA ASN A 15 26.86 7.53 -10.35
C ASN A 15 25.48 7.65 -9.69
N ALA A 16 25.33 8.56 -8.73
CA ALA A 16 24.10 8.74 -7.96
C ALA A 16 22.89 9.13 -8.84
N ALA A 17 23.10 9.96 -9.87
CA ALA A 17 22.03 10.35 -10.79
C ALA A 17 21.57 9.17 -11.66
N LEU A 18 22.52 8.36 -12.13
CA LEU A 18 22.20 7.14 -12.86
C LEU A 18 21.45 6.12 -11.99
N LEU A 19 21.90 5.92 -10.74
CA LEU A 19 21.23 5.03 -9.79
C LEU A 19 19.79 5.50 -9.51
N ALA A 20 19.59 6.81 -9.31
CA ALA A 20 18.27 7.38 -9.12
C ALA A 20 17.35 7.14 -10.33
N ALA A 21 17.85 7.36 -11.56
CA ALA A 21 17.09 7.10 -12.78
C ALA A 21 16.73 5.62 -12.97
N VAL A 22 17.66 4.71 -12.63
CA VAL A 22 17.42 3.26 -12.65
C VAL A 22 16.36 2.86 -11.63
N ASN A 23 16.45 3.36 -10.41
CA ASN A 23 15.48 3.07 -9.35
C ASN A 23 14.08 3.62 -9.68
N GLU A 24 14.00 4.81 -10.28
CA GLU A 24 12.74 5.39 -10.72
C GLU A 24 12.09 4.54 -11.84
N LYS A 25 12.86 4.13 -12.86
CA LYS A 25 12.35 3.18 -13.87
C LYS A 25 11.92 1.85 -13.25
N SER A 26 12.73 1.32 -12.32
CA SER A 26 12.42 0.06 -11.62
C SER A 26 11.12 0.16 -10.85
N THR A 27 10.83 1.31 -10.25
CA THR A 27 9.57 1.57 -9.55
C THR A 27 8.40 1.52 -10.52
N GLN A 28 8.45 2.27 -11.63
CA GLN A 28 7.40 2.25 -12.65
C GLN A 28 7.18 0.85 -13.25
N TRP A 29 8.27 0.12 -13.52
CA TRP A 29 8.19 -1.27 -13.98
C TRP A 29 7.55 -2.18 -12.94
N HIS A 30 7.84 -2.01 -11.65
CA HIS A 30 7.22 -2.81 -10.61
C HIS A 30 5.71 -2.57 -10.53
N HIS A 31 5.25 -1.31 -10.60
CA HIS A 31 3.82 -1.00 -10.68
C HIS A 31 3.16 -1.60 -11.94
N ARG A 32 3.90 -1.72 -13.05
CA ARG A 32 3.43 -2.36 -14.28
C ARG A 32 3.39 -3.89 -14.19
N TYR A 33 4.41 -4.52 -13.62
CA TYR A 33 4.59 -5.96 -13.61
C TYR A 33 3.85 -6.63 -12.45
N ARG A 34 3.82 -5.97 -11.29
CA ARG A 34 3.14 -6.38 -10.06
C ARG A 34 2.07 -5.36 -9.70
N THR A 35 1.21 -5.09 -10.66
CA THR A 35 -0.04 -4.37 -10.44
C THR A 35 -0.86 -5.08 -9.36
N VAL A 36 -1.52 -4.31 -8.49
CA VAL A 36 -2.43 -4.82 -7.47
C VAL A 36 -3.78 -5.10 -8.13
N ASP A 37 -4.59 -5.99 -7.56
CA ASP A 37 -5.93 -6.31 -8.07
C ASP A 37 -5.95 -6.94 -9.48
N GLN A 38 -4.96 -7.81 -9.74
CA GLN A 38 -4.80 -8.53 -11.02
C GLN A 38 -6.02 -9.36 -11.44
N PHE A 39 -6.89 -9.74 -10.53
CA PHE A 39 -8.13 -10.47 -10.82
C PHE A 39 -9.11 -9.60 -11.63
N ASN A 40 -9.07 -8.28 -11.46
CA ASN A 40 -9.80 -7.31 -12.28
C ASN A 40 -9.13 -7.03 -13.64
N ILE A 41 -7.91 -7.52 -13.86
CA ILE A 41 -7.14 -7.32 -15.10
C ILE A 41 -7.13 -8.58 -15.97
N TYR A 42 -6.71 -9.70 -15.37
CA TYR A 42 -6.48 -10.98 -16.04
C TYR A 42 -7.52 -12.04 -15.65
N GLY A 43 -8.18 -11.87 -14.50
CA GLY A 43 -9.14 -12.83 -13.95
C GLY A 43 -10.54 -12.74 -14.55
N GLN A 44 -11.49 -13.48 -13.97
CA GLN A 44 -12.87 -13.51 -14.49
C GLN A 44 -13.60 -12.18 -14.32
N ARG A 45 -13.31 -11.43 -13.23
CA ARG A 45 -13.91 -10.09 -13.00
C ARG A 45 -13.55 -9.10 -14.09
N SER A 46 -12.38 -9.26 -14.72
CA SER A 46 -11.96 -8.41 -15.84
C SER A 46 -12.91 -8.39 -17.04
N ARG A 47 -13.77 -9.41 -17.18
CA ARG A 47 -14.70 -9.58 -18.31
C ARG A 47 -16.14 -9.19 -17.97
N ILE A 48 -16.41 -8.82 -16.72
CA ILE A 48 -17.74 -8.35 -16.30
C ILE A 48 -17.95 -6.98 -16.94
N LYS A 49 -19.07 -6.82 -17.65
CA LYS A 49 -19.44 -5.58 -18.31
C LYS A 49 -20.46 -4.80 -17.49
N TYR A 50 -20.20 -3.52 -17.30
CA TYR A 50 -21.16 -2.55 -16.80
C TYR A 50 -21.34 -1.46 -17.86
N GLU A 51 -22.58 -1.27 -18.33
CA GLU A 51 -22.91 -0.33 -19.41
C GLU A 51 -22.01 -0.45 -20.66
N GLY A 52 -21.60 -1.68 -20.98
CA GLY A 52 -20.76 -1.98 -22.15
C GLY A 52 -19.25 -1.83 -21.93
N ILE A 53 -18.82 -1.37 -20.76
CA ILE A 53 -17.41 -1.20 -20.36
C ILE A 53 -17.00 -2.36 -19.45
N ASP A 54 -15.81 -2.91 -19.65
CA ASP A 54 -15.22 -3.93 -18.77
C ASP A 54 -13.88 -3.48 -18.18
N ASN A 55 -13.50 -4.10 -17.06
CA ASN A 55 -12.27 -3.75 -16.34
C ASN A 55 -11.01 -4.06 -17.18
N ALA A 56 -11.05 -5.09 -18.03
CA ALA A 56 -9.93 -5.39 -18.93
C ALA A 56 -9.62 -4.23 -19.88
N THR A 57 -10.65 -3.51 -20.35
CA THR A 57 -10.49 -2.34 -21.22
C THR A 57 -9.98 -1.13 -20.44
N VAL A 58 -10.59 -0.83 -19.28
CA VAL A 58 -10.23 0.33 -18.45
C VAL A 58 -8.85 0.17 -17.84
N ILE A 59 -8.61 -0.92 -17.11
CA ILE A 59 -7.32 -1.16 -16.47
C ILE A 59 -6.27 -1.54 -17.51
N GLY A 60 -6.67 -2.14 -18.64
CA GLY A 60 -5.76 -2.34 -19.79
C GLY A 60 -5.22 -1.02 -20.36
N ARG A 61 -6.02 0.05 -20.38
CA ARG A 61 -5.57 1.40 -20.72
C ARG A 61 -4.55 1.91 -19.70
N GLU A 62 -4.79 1.67 -18.42
CA GLU A 62 -3.86 2.05 -17.36
C GLU A 62 -2.53 1.29 -17.48
N LEU A 63 -2.55 -0.02 -17.77
CA LEU A 63 -1.34 -0.80 -18.02
C LEU A 63 -0.53 -0.27 -19.20
N ALA A 64 -1.20 0.09 -20.31
CA ALA A 64 -0.54 0.71 -21.44
C ALA A 64 0.12 2.05 -21.06
N ASN A 65 -0.52 2.85 -20.21
CA ASN A 65 0.08 4.06 -19.65
C ASN A 65 1.28 3.75 -18.75
N ARG A 66 1.24 2.69 -17.93
CA ARG A 66 2.41 2.24 -17.14
C ARG A 66 3.57 1.76 -18.03
N ASP A 67 3.27 1.14 -19.18
CA ASP A 67 4.28 0.79 -20.19
C ASP A 67 4.93 2.05 -20.79
N ILE A 68 4.12 3.06 -21.17
CA ILE A 68 4.60 4.36 -21.66
C ILE A 68 5.48 5.06 -20.61
N LYS A 69 5.02 5.13 -19.35
CA LYS A 69 5.80 5.73 -18.26
C LYS A 69 7.15 5.04 -18.11
N THR A 70 7.18 3.71 -18.11
CA THR A 70 8.41 2.92 -18.00
C THR A 70 9.36 3.19 -19.15
N ALA A 71 8.85 3.30 -20.39
CA ALA A 71 9.63 3.64 -21.57
C ALA A 71 10.19 5.07 -21.50
N ASN A 72 9.41 6.05 -21.03
CA ASN A 72 9.86 7.43 -20.86
C ASN A 72 11.05 7.52 -19.87
N ARG A 73 11.06 6.73 -18.79
CA ARG A 73 12.19 6.70 -17.83
C ARG A 73 13.45 6.05 -18.41
N ASP A 74 13.34 5.16 -19.39
CA ASP A 74 14.51 4.58 -20.05
C ASP A 74 15.38 5.66 -20.70
N GLN A 75 14.76 6.67 -21.31
CA GLN A 75 15.46 7.81 -21.90
C GLN A 75 16.29 8.58 -20.87
N ALA A 76 15.78 8.71 -19.63
CA ALA A 76 16.51 9.37 -18.54
C ALA A 76 17.73 8.57 -18.08
N ILE A 77 17.66 7.23 -18.09
CA ILE A 77 18.82 6.36 -17.81
C ILE A 77 19.92 6.59 -18.85
N TRP A 78 19.56 6.57 -20.13
CA TRP A 78 20.53 6.81 -21.21
C TRP A 78 21.11 8.23 -21.15
N ALA A 79 20.29 9.24 -20.86
CA ALA A 79 20.78 10.60 -20.66
C ALA A 79 21.79 10.66 -19.49
N ALA A 80 21.43 10.12 -18.32
CA ALA A 80 22.27 10.10 -17.13
C ALA A 80 23.59 9.33 -17.34
N ALA A 81 23.55 8.20 -18.07
CA ALA A 81 24.74 7.43 -18.44
C ALA A 81 25.70 8.23 -19.34
N ASN A 82 25.19 9.19 -20.10
CA ASN A 82 25.96 10.11 -20.93
C ASN A 82 26.26 11.45 -20.24
N GLY A 83 26.06 11.55 -18.92
CA GLY A 83 26.32 12.78 -18.15
C GLY A 83 25.32 13.91 -18.41
N LYS A 84 24.18 13.63 -19.03
CA LYS A 84 23.10 14.59 -19.27
C LYS A 84 21.99 14.44 -18.23
N ASN A 85 21.34 15.55 -17.89
CA ASN A 85 20.12 15.52 -17.10
C ASN A 85 18.91 15.64 -18.04
N LEU A 86 17.98 14.68 -17.98
CA LEU A 86 16.74 14.68 -18.74
C LEU A 86 15.56 14.72 -17.78
N ILE A 87 14.70 15.72 -17.93
CA ILE A 87 13.44 15.81 -17.20
C ILE A 87 12.43 14.94 -17.94
N VAL A 88 12.01 13.85 -17.30
CA VAL A 88 11.00 12.94 -17.85
C VAL A 88 9.65 13.66 -17.89
N LYS A 89 8.98 13.61 -19.04
CA LYS A 89 7.60 14.08 -19.23
C LYS A 89 6.70 12.90 -19.55
N ASP A 90 5.49 12.94 -19.01
CA ASP A 90 4.41 11.98 -19.24
C ASP A 90 3.26 12.64 -20.02
N ASP A 91 3.58 13.46 -21.02
CA ASP A 91 2.62 14.16 -21.88
C ASP A 91 2.08 13.30 -23.03
N ASN A 92 2.59 12.08 -23.17
CA ASN A 92 2.21 11.08 -24.16
C ASN A 92 1.32 9.97 -23.60
N LEU A 93 0.77 10.12 -22.39
CA LEU A 93 -0.17 9.16 -21.84
C LEU A 93 -1.47 9.16 -22.64
N LEU A 94 -2.04 7.97 -22.80
CA LEU A 94 -3.36 7.78 -23.37
C LEU A 94 -4.41 8.35 -22.41
N PRO A 95 -5.51 8.94 -22.93
CA PRO A 95 -6.57 9.48 -22.08
C PRO A 95 -7.27 8.37 -21.29
N ASP A 96 -7.73 8.73 -20.10
CA ASP A 96 -8.50 7.85 -19.23
C ASP A 96 -9.85 7.49 -19.87
N ILE A 97 -10.36 6.30 -19.52
CA ILE A 97 -11.67 5.84 -19.99
C ILE A 97 -12.69 6.19 -18.91
N THR A 98 -13.66 7.03 -19.25
CA THR A 98 -14.73 7.40 -18.32
C THR A 98 -15.61 6.19 -18.01
N VAL A 99 -15.74 5.86 -16.72
CA VAL A 99 -16.63 4.81 -16.23
C VAL A 99 -17.85 5.45 -15.57
N PRO A 100 -19.08 5.12 -15.99
CA PRO A 100 -20.28 5.65 -15.35
C PRO A 100 -20.43 5.05 -13.94
N PRO A 101 -20.97 5.82 -12.97
CA PRO A 101 -21.21 5.30 -11.63
C PRO A 101 -22.25 4.17 -11.66
N ASN A 102 -22.11 3.21 -10.74
CA ASN A 102 -23.07 2.12 -10.56
C ASN A 102 -24.44 2.61 -10.07
N ARG A 103 -24.49 3.79 -9.45
CA ARG A 103 -25.69 4.42 -8.91
C ARG A 103 -25.95 5.72 -9.64
N LYS A 104 -27.13 5.82 -10.27
CA LYS A 104 -27.52 6.96 -11.14
C LYS A 104 -28.20 8.09 -10.38
N GLU A 105 -28.84 7.76 -9.27
CA GLU A 105 -29.57 8.72 -8.47
C GLU A 105 -28.63 9.50 -7.54
N PRO A 106 -28.82 10.81 -7.38
CA PRO A 106 -28.17 11.57 -6.32
C PRO A 106 -28.61 11.00 -4.97
N VAL A 107 -27.70 10.39 -4.24
CA VAL A 107 -27.95 9.98 -2.87
C VAL A 107 -27.44 11.12 -2.00
N PRO A 108 -28.30 11.76 -1.20
CA PRO A 108 -27.80 12.69 -0.20
C PRO A 108 -26.95 11.88 0.78
N TYR A 109 -25.65 12.13 0.81
CA TYR A 109 -24.78 11.63 1.87
C TYR A 109 -25.20 12.31 3.17
N LEU A 110 -25.60 11.51 4.15
CA LEU A 110 -25.91 12.02 5.48
C LEU A 110 -24.60 12.45 6.15
N SER A 111 -24.61 13.59 6.86
CA SER A 111 -23.49 13.95 7.73
C SER A 111 -23.28 12.88 8.79
N GLY A 112 -22.07 12.80 9.37
CA GLY A 112 -21.79 11.85 10.43
C GLY A 112 -22.76 11.95 11.61
N GLU A 113 -23.16 13.17 11.99
CA GLU A 113 -24.16 13.40 13.05
C GLU A 113 -25.56 12.90 12.67
N GLU A 114 -26.00 13.08 11.42
CA GLU A 114 -27.28 12.57 10.95
C GLU A 114 -27.29 11.04 10.86
N GLN A 115 -26.16 10.42 10.49
CA GLN A 115 -26.02 8.95 10.44
C GLN A 115 -26.22 8.31 11.81
N LEU A 116 -25.85 8.97 12.92
CA LEU A 116 -26.02 8.43 14.28
C LEU A 116 -27.49 8.11 14.59
N LYS A 117 -28.45 8.84 14.02
CA LYS A 117 -29.89 8.64 14.24
C LYS A 117 -30.40 7.31 13.67
N HIS A 118 -29.62 6.68 12.80
CA HIS A 118 -29.95 5.40 12.17
C HIS A 118 -29.30 4.20 12.90
N LEU A 119 -28.48 4.44 13.93
CA LEU A 119 -27.85 3.38 14.72
C LEU A 119 -28.76 2.96 15.87
N THR A 120 -28.92 1.65 16.05
CA THR A 120 -29.55 1.07 17.24
C THR A 120 -28.46 0.55 18.16
N LEU A 121 -28.43 1.03 19.40
CA LEU A 121 -27.40 0.67 20.37
C LEU A 121 -27.94 -0.28 21.44
N PRO A 122 -27.12 -1.22 21.94
CA PRO A 122 -27.40 -1.94 23.16
C PRO A 122 -27.55 -1.00 24.37
N GLU A 123 -28.29 -1.44 25.39
CA GLU A 123 -28.43 -0.69 26.64
C GLU A 123 -27.06 -0.41 27.29
N GLY A 124 -26.85 0.82 27.75
CA GLY A 124 -25.60 1.28 28.36
C GLY A 124 -24.50 1.70 27.37
N CYS A 125 -24.70 1.51 26.07
CA CYS A 125 -23.75 1.96 25.04
C CYS A 125 -24.08 3.38 24.53
N LYS A 126 -23.03 4.13 24.20
CA LYS A 126 -23.11 5.44 23.53
C LYS A 126 -22.21 5.42 22.29
N VAL A 127 -22.68 6.04 21.21
CA VAL A 127 -21.89 6.29 19.99
C VAL A 127 -21.75 7.79 19.80
N GLU A 128 -20.58 8.23 19.34
CA GLU A 128 -20.28 9.64 19.08
C GLU A 128 -19.63 9.79 17.72
N PHE A 129 -19.99 10.85 17.01
CA PHE A 129 -19.32 11.24 15.79
C PHE A 129 -18.03 11.98 16.13
N ILE A 130 -16.91 11.53 15.56
CA ILE A 130 -15.57 12.06 15.86
C ILE A 130 -15.02 12.89 14.69
N ALA A 131 -15.03 12.33 13.48
CA ALA A 131 -14.50 12.97 12.28
C ALA A 131 -15.01 12.30 11.00
N ASP A 132 -15.01 13.09 9.92
CA ASP A 132 -15.19 12.69 8.53
C ASP A 132 -14.23 13.49 7.62
N GLU A 133 -14.33 13.29 6.31
CA GLU A 133 -13.53 13.98 5.31
C GLU A 133 -13.73 15.51 5.30
N THR A 134 -14.82 16.04 5.86
CA THR A 134 -15.06 17.49 5.96
C THR A 134 -14.25 18.12 7.09
N THR A 135 -13.96 17.34 8.15
CA THR A 135 -13.13 17.76 9.28
C THR A 135 -11.66 17.39 9.11
N VAL A 136 -11.39 16.25 8.48
CA VAL A 136 -10.04 15.74 8.21
C VAL A 136 -9.99 15.33 6.73
N PRO A 137 -9.58 16.23 5.82
CA PRO A 137 -9.62 15.97 4.37
C PRO A 137 -8.90 14.71 3.89
N GLU A 138 -7.92 14.23 4.67
CA GLU A 138 -7.17 13.00 4.38
C GLU A 138 -7.89 11.71 4.81
N LEU A 139 -8.97 11.82 5.59
CA LEU A 139 -9.75 10.68 6.10
C LEU A 139 -10.70 10.15 5.00
N ILE A 140 -10.13 9.46 4.02
CA ILE A 140 -10.86 8.89 2.88
C ILE A 140 -10.70 7.37 2.92
N ASN A 141 -11.83 6.65 2.93
CA ASN A 141 -11.89 5.18 2.96
C ASN A 141 -10.97 4.56 4.04
N PRO A 142 -11.23 4.78 5.34
CA PRO A 142 -10.45 4.16 6.41
C PRO A 142 -10.61 2.62 6.39
N VAL A 143 -9.49 1.89 6.51
CA VAL A 143 -9.44 0.43 6.37
C VAL A 143 -9.19 -0.25 7.71
N GLN A 144 -8.01 -0.02 8.29
CA GLN A 144 -7.64 -0.49 9.62
C GLN A 144 -7.37 0.71 10.52
N MET A 145 -7.76 0.61 11.77
CA MET A 145 -7.45 1.60 12.80
C MET A 145 -6.89 0.96 14.06
N ASN A 146 -6.07 1.70 14.80
CA ASN A 146 -5.54 1.29 16.10
C ASN A 146 -5.13 2.50 16.94
N PHE A 147 -5.04 2.33 18.27
CA PHE A 147 -4.56 3.37 19.18
C PHE A 147 -3.12 3.11 19.59
N ASP A 148 -2.29 4.15 19.55
CA ASP A 148 -0.92 4.04 20.10
C ASP A 148 -0.90 4.23 21.63
N ALA A 149 0.28 4.04 22.24
CA ALA A 149 0.47 4.18 23.67
C ALA A 149 0.25 5.61 24.22
N LYS A 150 0.13 6.62 23.34
CA LYS A 150 -0.21 8.00 23.70
C LYS A 150 -1.71 8.30 23.56
N GLY A 151 -2.52 7.31 23.17
CA GLY A 151 -3.95 7.47 22.96
C GLY A 151 -4.31 8.15 21.64
N ARG A 152 -3.38 8.23 20.69
CA ARG A 152 -3.65 8.79 19.35
C ARG A 152 -4.28 7.71 18.47
N LEU A 153 -5.27 8.09 17.67
CA LEU A 153 -5.93 7.18 16.74
C LEU A 153 -5.16 7.16 15.41
N TRP A 154 -4.68 5.99 15.02
CA TRP A 154 -4.00 5.76 13.75
C TRP A 154 -4.95 5.08 12.77
N LEU A 155 -4.94 5.51 11.51
CA LEU A 155 -5.78 4.94 10.46
C LEU A 155 -4.97 4.71 9.18
N ALA A 156 -5.06 3.52 8.61
CA ALA A 156 -4.73 3.31 7.21
C ALA A 156 -5.90 3.81 6.37
N VAL A 157 -5.64 4.79 5.50
CA VAL A 157 -6.65 5.43 4.63
C VAL A 157 -6.35 5.11 3.18
N TRP A 158 -7.40 4.87 2.39
CA TRP A 158 -7.32 4.30 1.04
C TRP A 158 -8.04 5.16 -0.02
N PRO A 159 -7.60 6.42 -0.26
CA PRO A 159 -8.16 7.30 -1.28
C PRO A 159 -8.12 6.72 -2.70
N ASN A 160 -7.17 5.83 -3.01
CA ASN A 160 -7.05 5.20 -4.33
C ASN A 160 -7.77 3.86 -4.43
N TYR A 161 -8.77 3.58 -3.60
CA TYR A 161 -9.49 2.32 -3.71
C TYR A 161 -10.02 2.09 -5.15
N PRO A 162 -9.74 0.93 -5.79
CA PRO A 162 -9.08 -0.26 -5.25
C PRO A 162 -7.55 -0.36 -5.47
N GLU A 163 -6.94 0.47 -6.33
CA GLU A 163 -5.47 0.63 -6.41
C GLU A 163 -5.08 1.97 -7.08
N THR A 164 -3.82 2.38 -6.94
CA THR A 164 -3.28 3.58 -7.63
C THR A 164 -3.35 3.47 -9.16
N SER A 165 -3.72 4.54 -9.85
CA SER A 165 -3.64 4.65 -11.31
C SER A 165 -2.28 5.22 -11.77
N PRO A 166 -1.96 5.17 -13.07
CA PRO A 166 -0.72 5.75 -13.63
C PRO A 166 -0.63 7.29 -13.45
N THR A 167 -1.75 7.93 -13.15
CA THR A 167 -1.91 9.38 -12.97
C THR A 167 -2.23 9.76 -11.52
N THR A 168 -2.22 8.81 -10.58
CA THR A 168 -2.43 9.07 -9.15
C THR A 168 -1.47 10.15 -8.65
N LYS A 169 -2.05 11.14 -7.96
CA LYS A 169 -1.31 12.21 -7.26
C LYS A 169 -1.55 12.19 -5.75
N ASN A 170 -2.70 11.65 -5.33
CA ASN A 170 -3.09 11.56 -3.94
C ASN A 170 -2.96 10.10 -3.50
N PHE A 171 -1.86 9.72 -2.88
CA PHE A 171 -1.57 8.33 -2.51
C PHE A 171 -2.29 7.91 -1.22
N ASP A 172 -2.29 6.60 -0.98
CA ASP A 172 -2.79 6.03 0.27
C ASP A 172 -1.81 6.33 1.42
N LYS A 173 -2.33 6.38 2.64
CA LYS A 173 -1.58 6.95 3.77
C LYS A 173 -1.83 6.24 5.08
N LEU A 174 -0.90 6.45 6.02
CA LEU A 174 -1.10 6.19 7.43
C LEU A 174 -1.29 7.53 8.14
N LEU A 175 -2.52 7.78 8.58
CA LEU A 175 -2.98 9.02 9.22
C LEU A 175 -2.97 8.86 10.75
N VAL A 176 -2.64 9.93 11.46
CA VAL A 176 -2.64 9.98 12.93
C VAL A 176 -3.50 11.14 13.40
N LEU A 177 -4.44 10.85 14.30
CA LEU A 177 -5.36 11.80 14.91
C LEU A 177 -5.08 11.89 16.41
N ASP A 178 -4.67 13.07 16.86
CA ASP A 178 -4.66 13.45 18.27
C ASP A 178 -6.08 13.81 18.67
N LEU A 179 -6.68 13.03 19.57
CA LEU A 179 -8.02 13.29 20.10
C LEU A 179 -7.93 14.10 21.38
N ASP A 180 -8.84 15.06 21.56
CA ASP A 180 -8.99 15.76 22.83
C ASP A 180 -9.63 14.81 23.86
N PRO A 181 -8.94 14.47 24.96
CA PRO A 181 -9.45 13.51 25.94
C PRO A 181 -10.72 13.97 26.66
N LYS A 182 -11.06 15.25 26.62
CA LYS A 182 -12.30 15.78 27.24
C LYS A 182 -13.49 15.71 26.29
N THR A 183 -13.27 15.92 25.00
CA THR A 183 -14.35 16.04 24.01
C THR A 183 -14.43 14.87 23.04
N GLY A 184 -13.38 14.05 22.95
CA GLY A 184 -13.23 12.97 21.97
C GLY A 184 -12.96 13.45 20.54
N LYS A 185 -13.03 14.77 20.28
CA LYS A 185 -12.89 15.35 18.94
C LYS A 185 -11.43 15.41 18.50
N VAL A 186 -11.20 15.46 17.19
CA VAL A 186 -9.86 15.63 16.62
C VAL A 186 -9.31 17.01 16.98
N ALA A 187 -8.21 17.04 17.73
CA ALA A 187 -7.47 18.25 18.07
C ALA A 187 -6.38 18.58 17.05
N LYS A 188 -5.70 17.54 16.54
CA LYS A 188 -4.68 17.65 15.48
C LYS A 188 -4.70 16.38 14.63
N SER A 189 -4.45 16.53 13.34
CA SER A 189 -4.23 15.42 12.43
C SER A 189 -2.92 15.61 11.66
N HIS A 190 -2.25 14.51 11.34
CA HIS A 190 -1.07 14.53 10.48
C HIS A 190 -0.86 13.19 9.77
N VAL A 191 -0.19 13.24 8.62
CA VAL A 191 0.21 12.05 7.87
C VAL A 191 1.55 11.55 8.39
N PHE A 192 1.58 10.33 8.93
CA PHE A 192 2.80 9.67 9.39
C PHE A 192 3.59 9.07 8.22
N LEU A 193 2.90 8.44 7.27
CA LEU A 193 3.48 7.83 6.08
C LEU A 193 2.55 8.03 4.88
N ASP A 194 3.12 8.48 3.77
CA ASP A 194 2.44 8.75 2.50
C ASP A 194 3.07 7.90 1.38
N GLY A 195 2.47 7.90 0.20
CA GLY A 195 2.97 7.18 -0.98
C GLY A 195 2.63 5.69 -0.95
N LEU A 196 1.61 5.29 -0.21
CA LEU A 196 1.17 3.90 -0.11
C LEU A 196 0.22 3.54 -1.27
N ASN A 197 0.04 2.23 -1.48
CA ASN A 197 -0.92 1.66 -2.43
C ASN A 197 -1.56 0.41 -1.83
N CYS A 198 -2.85 0.43 -1.49
CA CYS A 198 -3.56 -0.67 -0.84
C CYS A 198 -2.98 -1.01 0.56
N PRO A 199 -2.92 -0.06 1.52
CA PRO A 199 -2.52 -0.37 2.89
C PRO A 199 -3.67 -1.08 3.64
N THR A 200 -3.59 -2.40 3.73
CA THR A 200 -4.67 -3.24 4.28
C THR A 200 -4.54 -3.53 5.76
N GLY A 201 -3.41 -3.17 6.38
CA GLY A 201 -3.27 -3.29 7.82
C GLY A 201 -1.94 -2.82 8.37
N PHE A 202 -1.90 -2.51 9.67
CA PHE A 202 -0.66 -2.12 10.34
C PHE A 202 -0.68 -2.49 11.84
N GLN A 203 0.49 -2.64 12.43
CA GLN A 203 0.63 -2.88 13.86
C GLN A 203 1.86 -2.17 14.43
N PHE A 204 1.75 -1.62 15.64
CA PHE A 204 2.88 -0.94 16.30
C PHE A 204 3.98 -1.93 16.63
N TYR A 205 5.23 -1.59 16.33
CA TYR A 205 6.38 -2.41 16.63
C TYR A 205 7.59 -1.53 16.92
N LYS A 206 8.12 -1.64 18.15
CA LYS A 206 9.26 -0.84 18.62
C LYS A 206 9.01 0.67 18.43
N ASP A 207 9.83 1.32 17.61
CA ASP A 207 9.83 2.76 17.29
C ASP A 207 9.13 3.06 15.96
N GLY A 208 8.17 2.22 15.58
CA GLY A 208 7.48 2.35 14.32
C GLY A 208 6.25 1.45 14.19
N VAL A 209 5.92 1.14 12.95
CA VAL A 209 4.81 0.29 12.57
C VAL A 209 5.26 -0.75 11.54
N ILE A 210 4.78 -1.97 11.71
CA ILE A 210 4.74 -2.96 10.65
C ILE A 210 3.49 -2.68 9.83
N LEU A 211 3.66 -2.43 8.53
CA LEU A 211 2.60 -2.10 7.59
C LEU A 211 2.50 -3.21 6.53
N ILE A 212 1.29 -3.67 6.29
CA ILE A 212 0.96 -4.56 5.18
C ILE A 212 0.56 -3.70 3.98
N GLN A 213 1.26 -3.92 2.87
CA GLN A 213 0.95 -3.35 1.58
C GLN A 213 1.39 -4.36 0.51
N SER A 214 0.48 -5.25 0.12
CA SER A 214 0.83 -6.38 -0.76
C SER A 214 1.51 -5.88 -2.03
N PRO A 215 2.56 -6.59 -2.51
CA PRO A 215 3.03 -7.91 -2.09
C PRO A 215 4.00 -7.91 -0.90
N ASP A 216 4.19 -6.77 -0.25
CA ASP A 216 5.27 -6.52 0.70
C ASP A 216 4.77 -6.14 2.10
N MET A 217 5.57 -6.48 3.09
CA MET A 217 5.42 -6.00 4.46
C MET A 217 6.57 -5.07 4.76
N TRP A 218 6.25 -3.92 5.32
CA TRP A 218 7.19 -2.84 5.57
C TRP A 218 7.33 -2.60 7.06
N PHE A 219 8.52 -2.26 7.51
CA PHE A 219 8.75 -1.67 8.82
C PHE A 219 9.07 -0.19 8.62
N ALA A 220 8.12 0.66 8.95
CA ALA A 220 8.22 2.11 8.86
C ALA A 220 8.43 2.70 10.26
N ARG A 221 9.55 3.41 10.45
CA ARG A 221 10.02 3.88 11.76
C ARG A 221 10.12 5.39 11.77
N ASP A 222 9.93 5.96 12.95
CA ASP A 222 10.37 7.32 13.27
C ASP A 222 11.47 7.20 14.33
N THR A 223 12.73 7.28 13.89
CA THR A 223 13.88 7.08 14.77
C THR A 223 14.03 8.17 15.85
N SER A 224 13.29 9.28 15.73
CA SER A 224 13.21 10.28 16.80
C SER A 224 12.32 9.87 17.97
N GLY A 225 11.49 8.82 17.80
CA GLY A 225 10.53 8.33 18.78
C GLY A 225 9.31 9.24 18.99
N LYS A 226 9.17 10.32 18.21
CA LYS A 226 8.02 11.23 18.29
C LYS A 226 6.78 10.61 17.66
N MET A 227 6.98 9.71 16.70
CA MET A 227 5.96 9.05 15.91
C MET A 227 5.09 10.09 15.18
N GLU A 228 5.75 11.03 14.49
CA GLU A 228 5.14 12.12 13.70
C GLU A 228 5.34 11.91 12.19
N LYS A 229 6.47 11.33 11.77
CA LYS A 229 6.73 11.00 10.37
C LYS A 229 7.75 9.88 10.26
N ALA A 230 7.50 8.93 9.37
CA ALA A 230 8.49 7.89 9.09
C ALA A 230 9.75 8.47 8.43
N ASP A 231 10.92 8.13 8.95
CA ASP A 231 12.25 8.48 8.42
C ASP A 231 13.02 7.27 7.88
N SER A 232 12.58 6.06 8.22
CA SER A 232 13.17 4.80 7.75
C SER A 232 12.07 3.81 7.38
N ILE A 233 12.10 3.32 6.15
CA ILE A 233 11.12 2.36 5.64
C ILE A 233 11.90 1.20 5.02
N VAL A 234 11.74 0.01 5.59
CA VAL A 234 12.44 -1.18 5.11
C VAL A 234 11.45 -2.30 4.84
N LYS A 235 11.63 -3.00 3.73
CA LYS A 235 10.88 -4.22 3.42
C LYS A 235 11.37 -5.34 4.33
N ILE A 236 10.45 -5.96 5.08
CA ILE A 236 10.77 -7.05 6.01
C ILE A 236 10.26 -8.41 5.52
N LEU A 237 9.23 -8.43 4.68
CA LEU A 237 8.69 -9.64 4.05
C LEU A 237 8.18 -9.30 2.65
N THR A 238 8.27 -10.26 1.73
CA THR A 238 7.70 -10.17 0.39
C THR A 238 7.07 -11.50 0.02
N GLY A 239 6.19 -11.49 -0.98
CA GLY A 239 5.52 -12.70 -1.49
C GLY A 239 4.09 -12.87 -1.00
N MET A 240 3.48 -11.84 -0.41
CA MET A 240 2.04 -11.82 -0.18
C MET A 240 1.31 -11.69 -1.52
N ASP A 241 0.15 -12.34 -1.62
CA ASP A 241 -0.70 -12.25 -2.80
C ASP A 241 -1.31 -10.85 -2.90
N ALA A 242 -1.18 -10.23 -4.06
CA ALA A 242 -1.73 -8.90 -4.40
C ALA A 242 -2.71 -9.00 -5.59
N ALA A 243 -3.18 -10.21 -5.91
CA ALA A 243 -4.01 -10.45 -7.08
C ALA A 243 -5.46 -9.95 -6.92
N ASP A 244 -5.95 -9.76 -5.69
CA ASP A 244 -7.29 -9.23 -5.46
C ASP A 244 -7.25 -8.34 -4.22
N SER A 245 -7.37 -7.03 -4.41
CA SER A 245 -7.29 -6.03 -3.33
C SER A 245 -8.34 -6.24 -2.23
N HIS A 246 -9.42 -6.97 -2.54
CA HIS A 246 -10.47 -7.31 -1.59
C HIS A 246 -10.09 -8.50 -0.68
N HIS A 247 -9.14 -9.34 -1.09
CA HIS A 247 -8.79 -10.63 -0.46
C HIS A 247 -7.29 -10.69 -0.10
N GLU A 248 -6.66 -9.54 0.12
CA GLU A 248 -5.26 -9.49 0.52
C GLU A 248 -5.05 -9.87 1.98
N THR A 249 -3.78 -10.08 2.34
CA THR A 249 -3.36 -10.19 3.74
C THR A 249 -3.73 -8.88 4.44
N ASN A 250 -4.42 -8.93 5.57
CA ASN A 250 -4.95 -7.75 6.25
C ASN A 250 -5.04 -7.97 7.77
N SER A 251 -5.61 -7.01 8.51
CA SER A 251 -6.02 -7.19 9.91
C SER A 251 -4.91 -7.75 10.83
N ILE A 252 -3.69 -7.22 10.71
CA ILE A 252 -2.58 -7.67 11.56
C ILE A 252 -2.78 -7.24 13.01
N CYS A 253 -2.68 -8.19 13.94
CA CYS A 253 -2.87 -7.93 15.36
C CYS A 253 -1.97 -8.81 16.23
N TYR A 254 -1.76 -8.34 17.47
CA TYR A 254 -1.05 -9.09 18.48
C TYR A 254 -1.97 -10.14 19.12
N GLU A 255 -1.43 -11.33 19.33
CA GLU A 255 -1.98 -12.26 20.32
C GLU A 255 -1.46 -11.92 21.74
N PRO A 256 -2.12 -12.41 22.80
CA PRO A 256 -1.69 -12.16 24.18
C PRO A 256 -0.25 -12.60 24.51
N GLY A 257 0.31 -13.53 23.75
CA GLY A 257 1.71 -13.98 23.87
C GLY A 257 2.74 -13.07 23.21
N GLY A 258 2.30 -12.02 22.49
CA GLY A 258 3.17 -11.07 21.81
C GLY A 258 3.57 -11.47 20.38
N ALA A 259 3.13 -12.63 19.88
CA ALA A 259 3.23 -12.90 18.44
C ALA A 259 2.22 -12.04 17.66
N MET A 260 2.57 -11.71 16.42
CA MET A 260 1.64 -11.07 15.48
C MET A 260 1.06 -12.12 14.54
N TYR A 261 -0.24 -12.05 14.32
CA TYR A 261 -0.93 -12.85 13.32
C TYR A 261 -1.68 -11.95 12.35
N SER A 262 -1.86 -12.44 11.13
CA SER A 262 -2.63 -11.77 10.09
C SER A 262 -3.33 -12.85 9.25
N PRO A 263 -4.65 -12.76 9.06
CA PRO A 263 -5.35 -13.65 8.14
C PRO A 263 -4.89 -13.41 6.70
N THR A 264 -4.49 -14.46 6.01
CA THR A 264 -4.25 -14.44 4.56
C THR A 264 -5.50 -14.96 3.86
N ALA A 265 -6.16 -14.10 3.08
CA ALA A 265 -7.41 -14.45 2.39
C ALA A 265 -7.21 -15.07 0.97
N CYS A 266 -5.99 -15.04 0.41
CA CYS A 266 -5.71 -15.66 -0.88
C CYS A 266 -4.31 -16.31 -0.93
N SER A 267 -4.26 -17.63 -1.16
CA SER A 267 -3.06 -18.34 -1.55
C SER A 267 -3.25 -18.93 -2.95
N THR A 268 -2.92 -18.17 -3.99
CA THR A 268 -2.63 -18.80 -5.28
C THR A 268 -1.15 -19.16 -5.37
N ALA A 269 -0.72 -20.10 -4.53
CA ALA A 269 0.52 -20.80 -4.83
C ALA A 269 0.32 -21.52 -6.17
N PRO A 270 1.15 -21.29 -7.21
CA PRO A 270 1.10 -22.13 -8.39
C PRO A 270 1.31 -23.57 -7.93
N LYS A 271 0.42 -24.48 -8.35
CA LYS A 271 0.55 -25.93 -8.10
C LYS A 271 1.82 -26.43 -8.79
N SER A 272 2.97 -26.24 -8.17
CA SER A 272 4.14 -27.06 -8.48
C SER A 272 3.87 -28.43 -7.87
N LYS A 273 3.76 -29.45 -8.73
CA LYS A 273 3.81 -30.84 -8.25
C LYS A 273 5.10 -30.99 -7.45
N PRO A 274 5.07 -31.55 -6.22
CA PRO A 274 6.30 -31.82 -5.50
C PRO A 274 7.12 -32.80 -6.34
N SER A 275 8.29 -32.38 -6.81
CA SER A 275 9.29 -33.34 -7.26
C SER A 275 9.79 -34.07 -6.01
N THR A 276 9.77 -35.38 -6.08
CA THR A 276 10.16 -36.29 -5.01
C THR A 276 11.66 -36.15 -4.71
N ARG A 277 12.02 -35.26 -3.80
CA ARG A 277 13.22 -35.41 -2.96
C ARG A 277 13.15 -34.56 -1.69
N ALA A 278 12.24 -34.91 -0.78
CA ALA A 278 12.34 -34.48 0.61
C ALA A 278 13.42 -35.32 1.30
N GLN A 279 14.63 -34.77 1.46
CA GLN A 279 15.48 -35.15 2.57
C GLN A 279 15.15 -34.21 3.73
N SER A 280 14.86 -34.84 4.86
CA SER A 280 14.43 -34.27 6.14
C SER A 280 15.29 -33.08 6.58
N ALA A 281 14.66 -31.92 6.74
CA ALA A 281 15.13 -30.87 7.65
C ALA A 281 14.02 -30.62 8.66
N THR A 282 14.26 -31.02 9.90
CA THR A 282 13.43 -30.77 11.08
C THR A 282 13.24 -29.26 11.28
N PRO A 283 12.04 -28.76 11.64
CA PRO A 283 11.87 -27.35 11.92
C PRO A 283 12.56 -26.98 13.24
N THR A 284 13.53 -26.08 13.18
CA THR A 284 14.15 -25.48 14.37
C THR A 284 13.19 -24.45 14.95
N ALA A 285 12.54 -24.79 16.05
CA ALA A 285 11.84 -23.83 16.89
C ALA A 285 12.85 -22.91 17.60
N LEU A 286 12.74 -21.60 17.41
CA LEU A 286 13.46 -20.61 18.21
C LEU A 286 12.78 -20.49 19.58
N SER A 287 13.27 -21.27 20.54
CA SER A 287 12.98 -21.13 21.96
C SER A 287 14.04 -20.20 22.58
N THR A 288 13.66 -18.98 22.96
CA THR A 288 14.46 -18.16 23.89
C THR A 288 14.04 -18.46 25.31
N ALA A 289 14.82 -19.30 25.99
CA ALA A 289 14.71 -19.49 27.43
C ALA A 289 15.24 -18.24 28.15
N SER A 290 14.41 -17.64 29.00
CA SER A 290 14.82 -16.68 30.02
C SER A 290 15.38 -17.46 31.22
N SER A 291 16.64 -17.23 31.57
CA SER A 291 17.19 -17.60 32.88
C SER A 291 17.41 -16.34 33.70
N ARG A 292 17.01 -16.44 34.97
CA ARG A 292 17.09 -15.43 36.04
C ARG A 292 18.46 -14.79 36.19
#